data_AF-A0A0S4IXJ5-F1
#
_entry.id   AF-A0A0S4IXJ5-F1
#
_cell.length_a   1.000
_cell.length_b   1.000
_cell.length_c   1.000
_cell.angle_alpha   90.00
_cell.angle_beta   90.00
_cell.angle_gamma   90.00
#
_symmetry.space_group_name_H-M   'P 1'
#
loop_
_entity.id
_entity.type
_entity.pdbx_description
1 polymer ?
#
loop_
_entity_poly.entity_id
_entity_poly.type
_entity_poly.pdbx_seq_one_letter_code
_entity_poly.pdbx_strand_id
1 'polypeptide(L)'
;MLARSLGRLSAAHRRAVAIKMSEAKVSGDVPVPSFVFHLLQRNPSIRELRLDERMQLLLGEWRKLSLESKKEFEASPLKGLL
;
A
#
# COMPACT_ATOMS: atom_id res chain seq x y z
N MET A 1 -17.57 12.22 6.53
CA MET A 1 -17.59 13.33 5.55
C MET A 1 -16.16 13.82 5.31
N LEU A 2 -15.35 13.09 4.52
CA LEU A 2 -13.94 13.44 4.24
C LEU A 2 -13.58 13.23 2.75
N ALA A 3 -14.48 13.63 1.85
CA ALA A 3 -14.15 13.77 0.43
C ALA A 3 -13.84 15.25 0.14
N ARG A 4 -12.75 15.76 0.71
CA ARG A 4 -12.29 17.13 0.44
C ARG A 4 -11.25 17.08 -0.68
N SER A 5 -11.72 17.43 -1.87
CA SER A 5 -10.99 17.96 -3.02
C SER A 5 -9.46 18.04 -2.87
N LEU A 6 -8.74 17.09 -3.46
CA LEU A 6 -7.37 17.31 -3.88
C LEU A 6 -7.36 17.30 -5.41
N GLY A 7 -7.16 18.49 -5.97
CA GLY A 7 -7.06 18.70 -7.42
C GLY A 7 -6.01 17.79 -8.06
N ARG A 8 -6.03 17.71 -9.40
CA ARG A 8 -5.07 16.93 -10.21
C ARG A 8 -3.68 16.94 -9.57
N LEU A 9 -3.28 15.81 -8.98
CA LEU A 9 -1.95 15.67 -8.39
C LEU A 9 -0.90 16.01 -9.46
N SER A 10 0.12 16.76 -9.07
CA SER A 10 1.15 17.19 -10.02
C SER A 10 1.90 15.98 -10.59
N ALA A 11 2.47 16.12 -11.79
CA ALA A 11 3.32 15.07 -12.36
C ALA A 11 4.51 14.71 -11.43
N ALA A 12 4.99 15.68 -10.64
CA ALA A 12 6.02 15.46 -9.64
C ALA A 12 5.56 14.50 -8.53
N HIS A 13 4.33 14.64 -8.04
CA HIS A 13 3.78 13.74 -7.02
C HIS A 13 3.70 12.29 -7.53
N ARG A 14 3.16 12.07 -8.75
CA ARG A 14 3.10 10.73 -9.35
C ARG A 14 4.47 10.10 -9.53
N ARG A 15 5.47 10.89 -9.97
CA ARG A 15 6.86 10.43 -10.06
C ARG A 15 7.43 10.03 -8.71
N ALA A 16 7.19 10.83 -7.67
CA ALA A 16 7.66 10.50 -6.32
C ALA A 16 7.05 9.20 -5.79
N VAL A 17 5.75 8.95 -6.03
CA VAL A 17 5.10 7.68 -5.67
C VAL A 17 5.70 6.52 -6.46
N ALA A 18 5.90 6.68 -7.77
CA ALA A 18 6.51 5.66 -8.63
C ALA A 18 7.94 5.31 -8.20
N ILE A 19 8.76 6.30 -7.84
CA ILE A 19 10.14 6.10 -7.35
C ILE A 19 10.10 5.28 -6.06
N LYS A 20 9.28 5.66 -5.08
CA LYS A 20 9.17 4.92 -3.80
C LYS A 20 8.72 3.47 -4.01
N MET A 21 7.84 3.23 -4.98
CA MET A 21 7.42 1.88 -5.35
C MET A 21 8.54 1.08 -6.00
N SER A 22 9.31 1.72 -6.89
CA SER A 22 10.47 1.10 -7.52
C SER A 22 11.52 0.71 -6.49
N GLU A 23 11.85 1.61 -5.55
CA GLU A 23 12.77 1.36 -4.44
C GLU A 23 12.28 0.21 -3.55
N ALA A 24 11.00 0.24 -3.15
CA ALA A 24 10.38 -0.82 -2.36
C ALA A 24 10.49 -2.17 -3.08
N LYS A 25 10.20 -2.21 -4.39
CA LYS A 25 10.31 -3.42 -5.21
C LYS A 25 11.72 -3.99 -5.24
N VAL A 26 12.74 -3.13 -5.40
CA VAL A 26 14.15 -3.57 -5.40
C VAL A 26 14.56 -4.10 -4.02
N SER A 27 14.12 -3.45 -2.95
CA SER A 27 14.44 -3.87 -1.57
C SER A 27 13.68 -5.11 -1.09
N GLY A 28 12.62 -5.52 -1.79
CA GLY A 28 11.67 -6.53 -1.31
C GLY A 28 10.71 -6.04 -0.22
N ASP A 29 10.83 -4.79 0.25
CA ASP A 29 9.94 -4.19 1.25
C ASP A 29 8.63 -3.70 0.64
N VAL A 30 7.91 -4.62 -0.01
CA VAL A 30 6.64 -4.36 -0.67
C VAL A 30 5.50 -5.00 0.13
N PRO A 31 4.37 -4.29 0.32
CA PRO A 31 3.19 -4.88 0.94
C PRO A 31 2.74 -6.16 0.24
N VAL A 32 2.67 -7.27 0.96
CA VAL A 32 2.27 -8.57 0.42
C VAL A 32 0.75 -8.70 0.25
N PRO A 33 0.26 -9.59 -0.64
CA PRO A 33 -1.17 -9.79 -0.92
C PRO A 33 -2.04 -9.98 0.33
N SER A 34 -1.59 -10.80 1.27
CA SER A 34 -2.28 -11.09 2.53
C SER A 34 -2.49 -9.83 3.39
N PHE A 35 -1.49 -8.95 3.45
CA PHE A 35 -1.57 -7.67 4.14
C PHE A 35 -2.55 -6.71 3.44
N VAL A 36 -2.45 -6.59 2.12
CA VAL A 36 -3.36 -5.75 1.33
C VAL A 36 -4.81 -6.20 1.54
N PHE A 37 -5.06 -7.51 1.47
CA PHE A 37 -6.38 -8.09 1.69
C PHE A 37 -6.92 -7.75 3.09
N HIS A 38 -6.11 -7.99 4.13
CA HIS A 38 -6.47 -7.69 5.51
C HIS A 38 -6.79 -6.20 5.71
N LEU A 39 -6.00 -5.31 5.12
CA LEU A 39 -6.21 -3.87 5.21
C LEU A 39 -7.51 -3.43 4.50
N LEU A 40 -7.79 -3.99 3.32
CA LEU A 40 -9.01 -3.72 2.56
C LEU A 40 -10.28 -4.30 3.21
N GLN A 41 -10.16 -5.40 3.96
CA GLN A 41 -11.26 -5.93 4.77
C GLN A 41 -11.57 -5.00 5.94
N ARG A 42 -10.55 -4.51 6.65
CA ARG A 42 -10.72 -3.58 7.77
C ARG A 42 -11.21 -2.20 7.34
N ASN A 43 -10.76 -1.72 6.18
CA ASN A 43 -11.06 -0.38 5.67
C ASN A 43 -11.53 -0.42 4.21
N PRO A 44 -12.82 -0.76 3.95
CA PRO A 44 -13.33 -0.89 2.59
C PRO A 44 -13.25 0.38 1.74
N SER A 45 -13.29 1.57 2.37
CA SER A 45 -13.19 2.88 1.72
C SER A 45 -11.85 3.11 1.00
N ILE A 46 -10.80 2.33 1.31
CA ILE A 46 -9.54 2.36 0.56
C ILE A 46 -9.78 2.01 -0.92
N ARG A 47 -10.83 1.26 -1.26
CA ARG A 47 -11.18 0.93 -2.65
C ARG A 47 -11.60 2.16 -3.46
N GLU A 48 -12.11 3.20 -2.80
CA GLU A 48 -12.57 4.44 -3.41
C GLU A 48 -11.42 5.42 -3.67
N LEU A 49 -10.25 5.18 -3.07
CA LEU A 49 -9.05 6.00 -3.27
C LEU A 49 -8.46 5.79 -4.66
N ARG A 50 -7.80 6.82 -5.18
CA ARG A 50 -7.06 6.74 -6.45
C ARG A 50 -5.87 5.79 -6.30
N LEU A 51 -5.39 5.23 -7.41
CA LEU A 51 -4.30 4.25 -7.40
C LEU A 51 -3.06 4.77 -6.66
N ASP A 52 -2.66 6.01 -6.90
CA ASP A 52 -1.52 6.65 -6.24
C ASP A 52 -1.73 6.83 -4.74
N GLU A 53 -2.91 7.26 -4.32
CA GLU A 53 -3.29 7.40 -2.91
C GLU A 53 -3.29 6.04 -2.19
N ARG A 54 -3.86 5.02 -2.82
CA ARG A 54 -3.84 3.64 -2.33
C ARG A 54 -2.43 3.13 -2.17
N MET A 55 -1.60 3.30 -3.21
CA MET A 55 -0.21 2.88 -3.22
C MET A 55 0.59 3.54 -2.09
N GLN A 56 0.38 4.84 -1.88
CA GLN A 56 1.06 5.59 -0.83
C GLN A 56 0.61 5.13 0.56
N LEU A 57 -0.69 4.90 0.75
CA LEU A 57 -1.26 4.37 1.99
C LEU A 57 -0.72 2.97 2.29
N LEU A 58 -0.76 2.06 1.32
CA LEU A 58 -0.29 0.68 1.49
C LEU A 58 1.19 0.63 1.87
N LEU A 59 2.06 1.39 1.21
CA LEU A 59 3.47 1.50 1.60
C LEU A 59 3.64 2.09 2.99
N GLY A 60 2.85 3.13 3.31
CA GLY A 60 2.91 3.80 4.60
C GLY A 60 2.57 2.85 5.75
N GLU A 61 1.47 2.12 5.63
CA GLU A 61 1.04 1.16 6.65
C GLU A 61 1.98 -0.05 6.74
N TRP A 62 2.48 -0.54 5.61
CA TRP A 62 3.47 -1.63 5.59
C TRP A 62 4.77 -1.26 6.30
N ARG A 63 5.29 -0.05 6.09
CA ARG A 63 6.52 0.43 6.74
C ARG A 63 6.38 0.62 8.25
N LYS A 64 5.17 0.78 8.77
CA LYS A 64 4.91 0.88 10.21
C LYS A 64 4.94 -0.47 10.91
N LEU A 65 4.83 -1.58 10.17
CA LEU A 65 4.87 -2.92 10.76
C LEU A 65 6.29 -3.26 11.25
N SER A 66 6.36 -3.96 12.37
CA SER A 66 7.59 -4.60 12.82
C SER A 66 7.99 -5.72 11.85
N LEU A 67 9.25 -6.14 11.90
CA LEU A 67 9.73 -7.26 11.08
C LEU A 67 8.96 -8.56 11.40
N GLU A 68 8.58 -8.76 12.67
CA GLU A 68 7.80 -9.91 13.11
C GLU A 68 6.39 -9.90 12.49
N SER A 69 5.68 -8.77 12.55
CA SER A 69 4.36 -8.66 11.92
C SER A 69 4.42 -8.80 10.40
N LYS A 70 5.48 -8.30 9.75
CA LYS A 70 5.69 -8.53 8.31
C LYS A 70 5.83 -10.02 8.00
N LYS A 71 6.60 -10.76 8.80
CA LYS A 71 6.76 -12.22 8.65
C LYS A 71 5.43 -12.97 8.81
N GLU A 72 4.54 -12.54 9.71
CA GLU A 72 3.21 -13.15 9.85
C GLU A 72 2.40 -13.04 8.55
N PHE A 73 2.40 -11.85 7.92
CA PHE A 73 1.74 -11.66 6.63
C PHE A 73 2.43 -12.44 5.51
N GLU A 74 3.76 -12.50 5.49
CA GLU A 74 4.54 -13.28 4.52
C GLU A 74 4.38 -14.79 4.66
N ALA A 75 4.08 -15.28 5.86
CA ALA A 75 3.79 -16.68 6.18
C ALA A 75 2.33 -17.07 5.89
N SER A 76 1.47 -16.11 5.58
CA SER A 76 0.05 -16.36 5.31
C SER A 76 -0.12 -17.28 4.09
N PRO A 77 -1.01 -18.30 4.13
CA PRO A 77 -1.31 -19.15 2.98
C PRO A 77 -1.92 -18.38 1.80
N LEU A 78 -2.38 -17.14 2.02
CA LEU A 78 -2.82 -16.21 0.98
C LEU A 78 -1.67 -15.66 0.11
N LYS A 79 -0.41 -16.02 0.39
CA LYS A 79 0.77 -15.60 -0.40
C LYS A 79 0.67 -15.99 -1.88
N GLY A 80 -0.05 -17.05 -2.22
CA GLY A 80 -0.24 -17.54 -3.59
C GLY A 80 -1.50 -17.04 -4.30
N LEU A 81 -2.28 -16.13 -3.69
CA LEU A 81 -3.59 -15.72 -4.20
C LEU A 81 -3.57 -14.44 -5.07
N LEU A 82 -2.39 -13.97 -5.48
CA LEU A 82 -2.21 -12.93 -6.50
C LEU A 82 -1.11 -13.30 -7.50
#